data_AF-W6TLR8-F1
#
_entry.id   AF-W6TLR8-F1
#
_cell.length_a   1.000
_cell.length_b   1.000
_cell.length_c   1.000
_cell.angle_alpha   90.00
_cell.angle_beta   90.00
_cell.angle_gamma   90.00
#
_symmetry.space_group_name_H-M   'P 1'
#
loop_
_entity.id
_entity.type
_entity.pdbx_description
1 polymer ?
#
loop_
_entity_poly.entity_id
_entity_poly.type
_entity_poly.pdbx_seq_one_letter_code
_entity_poly.pdbx_strand_id
1 'polypeptide(L)'
;MSKSARRAVIYFSDGSLSHSAFSRYSVDTILSYYKNNDIRFYLILFGNSPIESKLQYLVNETGGAIIPFSSYEGVSKVYDLMMKQKTGTYLLEYDYPGPQEPNGYYNLSVEVNFNQQIGRGEFAYLIN
;
A
#
# COMPACT_ATOMS: atom_id res chain seq x y z
N MET A 1 16.97 1.29 -7.21
CA MET A 1 15.56 0.91 -7.52
C MET A 1 14.77 0.86 -6.22
N SER A 2 13.89 1.82 -5.96
CA SER A 2 12.96 1.69 -4.84
C SER A 2 11.89 0.68 -5.27
N LYS A 3 11.97 -0.57 -4.78
CA LYS A 3 10.77 -1.43 -4.73
C LYS A 3 9.64 -0.56 -4.18
N SER A 4 8.50 -0.49 -4.88
CA SER A 4 7.27 -0.05 -4.23
C SER A 4 7.04 -1.03 -3.08
N ALA A 5 7.53 -0.67 -1.90
CA ALA A 5 7.55 -1.56 -0.76
C ALA A 5 6.11 -1.74 -0.37
N ARG A 6 5.56 -2.96 -0.52
CA ARG A 6 4.20 -3.26 -0.10
C ARG A 6 4.08 -2.90 1.37
N ARG A 7 3.26 -1.88 1.67
CA ARG A 7 3.15 -1.31 3.01
C ARG A 7 1.98 -1.97 3.72
N ALA A 8 2.20 -2.32 4.98
CA ALA A 8 1.16 -2.90 5.80
C ALA A 8 1.30 -2.41 7.23
N VAL A 9 0.16 -2.26 7.88
CA VAL A 9 0.04 -2.15 9.33
C VAL A 9 -0.51 -3.47 9.83
N ILE A 10 0.24 -4.11 10.73
CA ILE A 10 -0.18 -5.32 11.42
C ILE A 10 -0.58 -4.90 12.83
N TYR A 11 -1.87 -4.98 13.13
CA TYR A 11 -2.41 -4.55 14.40
C TYR A 11 -2.82 -5.77 15.22
N PHE A 12 -2.24 -5.90 16.40
CA PHE A 12 -2.45 -7.01 17.33
C PHE A 12 -3.45 -6.55 18.40
N SER A 13 -4.63 -7.18 18.47
CA SER A 13 -5.70 -6.74 19.36
C SER A 13 -6.70 -7.86 19.65
N ASP A 14 -7.43 -7.77 20.75
CA ASP A 14 -8.58 -8.60 21.06
C ASP A 14 -9.87 -8.13 20.34
N GLY A 15 -9.76 -7.14 19.45
CA GLY A 15 -10.89 -6.57 18.71
C GLY A 15 -11.57 -5.40 19.42
N SER A 16 -11.18 -5.08 20.65
CA SER A 16 -11.71 -3.94 21.40
C SER A 16 -10.89 -2.67 21.17
N LEU A 17 -11.53 -1.52 21.39
CA LEU A 17 -10.89 -0.20 21.34
C LEU A 17 -11.09 0.52 22.66
N SER A 18 -10.02 1.16 23.16
CA SER A 18 -10.13 2.06 24.30
C SER A 18 -11.03 3.26 23.98
N HIS A 19 -11.63 3.89 25.00
CA HIS A 19 -12.43 5.11 24.84
C HIS A 19 -11.67 6.27 24.19
N SER A 20 -10.35 6.34 24.38
CA SER A 20 -9.47 7.35 23.77
C SER A 20 -8.99 6.99 22.37
N ALA A 21 -9.40 5.86 21.81
CA ALA A 21 -9.01 5.45 20.46
C ALA A 21 -9.49 6.49 19.43
N PHE A 22 -8.62 6.83 18.49
CA PHE A 22 -8.89 7.85 17.45
C PHE A 22 -9.11 9.28 17.98
N SER A 23 -8.65 9.59 19.20
CA SER A 23 -8.74 10.94 19.78
C SER A 23 -7.85 11.97 19.07
N ARG A 24 -6.66 11.56 18.61
CA ARG A 24 -5.73 12.43 17.87
C ARG A 24 -6.03 12.51 16.37
N TYR A 25 -6.35 11.38 15.76
CA TYR A 25 -6.69 11.27 14.34
C TYR A 25 -7.95 10.43 14.20
N SER A 26 -8.93 10.94 13.45
CA SER A 26 -10.16 10.21 13.16
C SER A 26 -9.87 8.95 12.33
N VAL A 27 -10.79 7.99 12.38
CA VAL A 27 -10.70 6.75 11.57
C VAL A 27 -10.62 7.09 10.08
N ASP A 28 -11.43 8.05 9.60
CA ASP A 28 -11.45 8.49 8.21
C ASP A 28 -10.11 9.12 7.76
N THR A 29 -9.47 9.86 8.66
CA THR A 29 -8.14 10.45 8.40
C THR A 29 -7.10 9.36 8.21
N ILE A 30 -7.10 8.37 9.10
CA ILE A 30 -6.19 7.22 9.02
C ILE A 30 -6.46 6.40 7.77
N LEU A 31 -7.74 6.12 7.48
CA LEU A 31 -8.13 5.38 6.29
C LEU A 31 -7.68 6.09 5.00
N SER A 32 -7.90 7.40 4.91
CA SER A 32 -7.49 8.20 3.75
C SER A 32 -5.97 8.13 3.57
N TYR A 33 -5.22 8.26 4.65
CA TYR A 33 -3.77 8.12 4.61
C TYR A 33 -3.34 6.73 4.13
N TYR A 34 -3.98 5.66 4.64
CA TYR A 34 -3.68 4.29 4.23
C TYR A 34 -3.97 4.03 2.75
N LYS A 35 -5.16 4.42 2.26
CA LYS A 35 -5.54 4.28 0.85
C LYS A 35 -4.57 5.04 -0.09
N ASN A 36 -4.23 6.28 0.25
CA ASN A 36 -3.35 7.11 -0.58
C ASN A 36 -1.90 6.62 -0.64
N ASN A 37 -1.48 5.79 0.31
CA ASN A 37 -0.11 5.29 0.41
C ASN A 37 0.01 3.78 0.13
N ASP A 38 -1.05 3.16 -0.40
CA ASP A 38 -1.16 1.70 -0.64
C ASP A 38 -0.79 0.87 0.62
N ILE A 39 -1.25 1.33 1.78
CA ILE A 39 -1.05 0.67 3.08
C ILE A 39 -2.26 -0.19 3.38
N ARG A 40 -2.05 -1.51 3.53
CA ARG A 40 -3.10 -2.42 4.01
C ARG A 40 -3.12 -2.53 5.53
N PHE A 41 -4.30 -2.65 6.11
CA PHE A 41 -4.47 -2.85 7.55
C PHE A 41 -4.90 -4.30 7.85
N TYR A 42 -4.04 -5.05 8.52
CA TYR A 42 -4.31 -6.42 8.95
C TYR A 42 -4.55 -6.44 10.46
N LEU A 43 -5.66 -7.04 10.88
CA LEU A 43 -5.96 -7.26 12.30
C LEU A 43 -5.61 -8.70 12.67
N ILE A 44 -4.64 -8.88 13.57
CA ILE A 44 -4.40 -10.15 14.25
C ILE A 44 -5.29 -10.17 15.49
N LEU A 45 -6.31 -11.03 15.47
CA LEU A 45 -7.33 -11.11 16.49
C LEU A 45 -6.97 -12.15 17.55
N PHE A 46 -6.90 -11.73 18.81
CA PHE A 46 -6.79 -12.64 19.95
C PHE A 46 -8.17 -12.97 20.51
N GLY A 47 -8.44 -14.26 20.69
CA GLY A 47 -9.73 -14.75 21.18
C GLY A 47 -10.85 -14.61 20.14
N ASN A 48 -12.08 -14.65 20.63
CA ASN A 48 -13.31 -14.65 19.82
C ASN A 48 -14.22 -13.46 20.13
N SER A 49 -13.66 -12.39 20.68
CA SER A 49 -14.42 -11.18 21.02
C SER A 49 -14.95 -10.51 19.75
N PRO A 50 -16.14 -9.89 19.81
CA PRO A 50 -16.66 -9.11 18.70
C PRO A 50 -15.71 -7.95 18.40
N ILE A 51 -15.43 -7.74 17.12
CA ILE A 51 -14.50 -6.72 16.65
C ILE A 51 -15.26 -5.41 16.53
N GLU A 52 -14.70 -4.36 17.12
CA GLU A 52 -15.22 -3.00 17.00
C GLU A 52 -15.39 -2.57 15.54
N SER A 53 -16.50 -1.90 15.23
CA SER A 53 -16.89 -1.54 13.87
C SER A 53 -15.84 -0.70 13.15
N LYS A 54 -15.14 0.18 13.88
CA LYS A 54 -14.04 1.00 13.36
C LYS A 54 -12.84 0.16 12.87
N LEU A 55 -12.52 -0.93 13.56
CA LEU A 55 -11.45 -1.84 13.13
C LEU A 55 -11.89 -2.63 11.90
N GLN A 56 -13.13 -3.12 11.88
CA GLN A 56 -13.69 -3.80 10.69
C GLN A 56 -13.69 -2.86 9.47
N TYR A 57 -14.08 -1.60 9.67
CA TYR A 57 -14.07 -0.58 8.63
C TYR A 57 -12.67 -0.37 8.03
N LEU A 58 -11.64 -0.23 8.87
CA LEU A 58 -10.25 -0.13 8.38
C LEU A 58 -9.80 -1.37 7.61
N VAL A 59 -10.11 -2.57 8.10
CA VAL A 59 -9.78 -3.82 7.41
C VAL A 59 -10.42 -3.86 6.02
N ASN A 60 -11.74 -3.64 5.96
CA ASN A 60 -12.50 -3.77 4.72
C ASN A 60 -12.07 -2.73 3.68
N GLU A 61 -11.95 -1.48 4.10
CA GLU A 61 -11.68 -0.37 3.18
C GLU A 61 -10.22 -0.33 2.68
N THR A 62 -9.27 -0.90 3.43
CA THR A 62 -7.87 -1.03 2.98
C THR A 62 -7.61 -2.32 2.20
N GLY A 63 -8.60 -3.21 2.06
CA GLY A 63 -8.42 -4.53 1.46
C GLY A 63 -7.52 -5.45 2.26
N GLY A 64 -7.46 -5.24 3.58
CA GLY A 64 -6.73 -6.08 4.52
C GLY A 64 -7.47 -7.36 4.89
N ALA A 65 -7.13 -7.94 6.04
CA ALA A 65 -7.83 -9.11 6.57
C ALA A 65 -7.80 -9.15 8.10
N ILE A 66 -8.81 -9.82 8.67
CA ILE A 66 -8.81 -10.25 10.07
C ILE A 66 -8.29 -11.67 10.13
N ILE A 67 -7.28 -11.91 10.98
CA ILE A 67 -6.58 -13.18 11.07
C ILE A 67 -6.61 -13.62 12.54
N PRO A 68 -7.36 -14.69 12.87
CA PRO A 68 -7.34 -15.25 14.21
C PRO A 68 -5.93 -15.74 14.57
N PHE A 69 -5.43 -15.34 15.73
CA PHE A 69 -4.13 -15.80 16.23
C PHE A 69 -4.09 -17.33 16.42
N SER A 70 -5.24 -17.94 16.72
CA SER A 70 -5.42 -19.38 16.87
C SER A 70 -5.35 -20.17 15.55
N SER A 71 -5.31 -19.51 14.39
CA SER A 71 -5.18 -20.21 13.12
C SER A 71 -3.81 -20.85 12.97
N TYR A 72 -3.75 -22.05 12.39
CA TYR A 72 -2.50 -22.80 12.16
C TYR A 72 -1.45 -22.00 11.35
N GLU A 73 -1.92 -21.13 10.46
CA GLU A 73 -1.09 -20.25 9.62
C GLU A 73 -0.65 -18.98 10.37
N GLY A 74 -1.37 -18.59 11.43
CA GLY A 74 -1.09 -17.44 12.29
C GLY A 74 -0.74 -16.16 11.51
N VAL A 75 0.32 -15.48 11.98
CA VAL A 75 0.83 -14.24 11.37
C VAL A 75 1.47 -14.49 9.99
N SER A 76 1.94 -15.70 9.69
CA SER A 76 2.53 -16.01 8.37
C SER A 76 1.55 -15.83 7.22
N LYS A 77 0.23 -15.96 7.49
CA LYS A 77 -0.82 -15.63 6.52
C LYS A 77 -0.77 -14.18 6.04
N VAL A 78 -0.32 -13.24 6.88
CA VAL A 78 -0.13 -11.84 6.48
C VAL A 78 0.89 -11.74 5.36
N TYR A 79 2.00 -12.48 5.46
CA TYR A 79 3.03 -12.49 4.44
C TYR A 79 2.47 -12.96 3.09
N ASP A 80 1.72 -14.05 3.08
CA ASP A 80 1.10 -14.57 1.85
C ASP A 80 0.09 -13.60 1.24
N LEU A 81 -0.72 -12.94 2.09
CA LEU A 81 -1.67 -11.92 1.65
C LEU A 81 -0.96 -10.69 1.07
N MET A 82 0.12 -10.24 1.71
CA MET A 82 0.98 -9.18 1.19
C MET A 82 1.65 -9.62 -0.11
N MET A 83 2.01 -10.89 -0.25
CA MET A 83 2.64 -11.41 -1.48
C MET A 83 1.66 -11.51 -2.66
N LYS A 84 0.38 -11.73 -2.38
CA LYS A 84 -0.70 -11.76 -3.39
C LYS A 84 -1.31 -10.39 -3.70
N GLN A 85 -0.96 -9.36 -2.94
CA GLN A 85 -1.46 -8.00 -3.16
C GLN A 85 -1.09 -7.51 -4.56
N LYS A 86 -2.12 -7.25 -5.38
CA LYS A 86 -2.00 -6.42 -6.57
C LYS A 86 -1.87 -4.98 -6.12
N THR A 87 -0.75 -4.35 -6.46
CA THR A 87 -0.49 -2.92 -6.24
C THR A 87 -0.96 -2.14 -7.46
N GLY A 88 -1.48 -0.92 -7.26
CA GLY A 88 -1.78 0.01 -8.36
C GLY A 88 -0.54 0.65 -8.98
N THR A 89 0.66 0.28 -8.52
CA THR A 89 1.93 0.75 -9.08
C THR A 89 2.25 0.02 -10.38
N TYR A 90 2.48 0.79 -11.44
CA TYR A 90 2.99 0.29 -12.71
C TYR A 90 4.46 0.68 -12.87
N LEU A 91 5.28 -0.25 -13.35
CA LEU A 91 6.64 0.04 -13.79
C LEU A 91 6.61 0.21 -15.30
N LEU A 92 7.07 1.36 -15.78
CA LEU A 92 7.26 1.63 -17.20
C LEU A 92 8.75 1.57 -17.50
N GLU A 93 9.14 0.61 -18.32
CA GLU A 93 10.48 0.48 -18.86
C GLU A 93 10.44 0.88 -20.34
N TYR A 94 11.37 1.73 -20.76
CA TYR A 94 11.49 2.18 -22.12
C TYR A 94 12.95 2.13 -22.55
N ASP A 95 13.24 1.24 -23.49
CA ASP A 95 14.54 1.15 -24.14
C ASP A 95 14.55 2.11 -25.33
N TYR A 96 15.44 3.10 -25.30
CA TYR A 96 15.59 4.04 -26.40
C TYR A 96 16.32 3.38 -27.59
N PRO A 97 15.70 3.25 -28.77
CA PRO A 97 16.29 2.51 -29.89
C PRO A 97 17.25 3.34 -30.76
N GLY A 98 17.40 4.64 -30.47
CA GLY A 98 18.24 5.55 -31.26
C GLY A 98 19.70 5.56 -30.83
N PRO A 99 20.62 6.01 -31.70
CA PRO A 99 22.00 6.24 -31.30
C PRO A 99 22.05 7.30 -30.19
N GLN A 100 22.92 7.07 -29.21
CA GLN A 100 23.14 8.01 -28.11
C GLN A 100 24.49 8.70 -28.31
N GLU A 101 24.46 10.03 -28.33
CA GLU A 101 25.64 10.88 -28.50
C GLU A 101 26.42 10.93 -27.17
N PRO A 102 27.76 10.80 -27.20
CA PRO A 102 28.59 11.03 -26.01
C PRO A 102 28.38 12.45 -25.47
N ASN A 103 28.24 12.60 -24.15
CA ASN A 103 27.87 13.85 -23.47
C ASN A 103 26.47 14.40 -23.83
N GLY A 104 25.59 13.57 -24.37
CA GLY A 104 24.21 13.94 -24.68
C GLY A 104 23.34 14.03 -23.41
N TYR A 105 22.50 15.07 -23.35
CA TYR A 105 21.50 15.26 -22.30
C TYR A 105 20.11 14.96 -22.83
N TYR A 106 19.44 13.96 -22.25
CA TYR A 106 18.17 13.45 -22.75
C TYR A 106 17.06 13.72 -21.74
N ASN A 107 16.03 14.44 -22.18
CA ASN A 107 14.80 14.64 -21.42
C ASN A 107 13.82 13.51 -21.72
N LEU A 108 13.31 12.87 -20.67
CA LEU A 108 12.20 11.93 -20.77
C LEU A 108 10.97 12.51 -20.07
N SER A 109 9.85 12.50 -20.77
CA SER A 109 8.54 12.80 -20.20
C SER A 109 7.64 11.58 -20.39
N VAL A 110 6.99 11.16 -19.31
CA VAL A 110 6.01 10.09 -19.31
C VAL A 110 4.67 10.68 -18.92
N GLU A 111 3.65 10.41 -19.74
CA GLU A 111 2.26 10.71 -19.43
C GLU A 111 1.47 9.40 -19.40
N VAL A 112 0.75 9.17 -18.31
CA VAL A 112 -0.11 8.01 -18.11
C VAL A 112 -1.54 8.49 -18.01
N ASN A 113 -2.41 7.96 -18.86
CA ASN A 113 -3.85 8.13 -18.76
C ASN A 113 -4.48 6.78 -18.39
N PHE A 114 -5.01 6.68 -17.18
CA PHE A 114 -5.65 5.47 -16.68
C PHE A 114 -6.95 5.81 -15.95
N ASN A 115 -8.08 5.26 -16.39
CA ASN A 115 -9.41 5.51 -15.80
C ASN A 115 -9.70 7.00 -15.54
N GLN A 116 -9.46 7.86 -16.54
CA GLN A 116 -9.66 9.32 -16.46
C GLN A 116 -8.73 10.05 -15.48
N GLN A 117 -7.75 9.37 -14.88
CA GLN A 117 -6.68 9.99 -14.11
C GLN A 117 -5.46 10.17 -14.99
N ILE A 118 -4.85 11.36 -14.93
CA ILE A 118 -3.64 11.71 -15.66
C ILE A 118 -2.49 11.84 -14.67
N GLY A 119 -1.43 11.07 -14.89
CA GLY A 119 -0.17 11.18 -14.17
C GLY A 119 0.93 11.60 -15.14
N ARG A 120 1.71 12.62 -14.77
CA ARG A 120 2.87 13.07 -15.55
C ARG A 120 4.14 12.97 -14.71
N GLY A 121 5.19 12.42 -15.30
CA GLY A 121 6.53 12.38 -14.72
C GLY A 121 7.55 12.89 -15.71
N GLU A 122 8.49 13.70 -15.25
CA GLU A 122 9.62 14.20 -16.03
C GLU A 122 10.92 13.78 -15.35
N PHE A 123 11.87 13.30 -16.13
CA PHE A 123 13.24 13.09 -15.67
C PHE A 123 14.22 13.34 -16.81
N ALA A 124 15.49 13.50 -16.47
CA ALA A 124 16.54 13.63 -17.45
C ALA A 124 17.75 12.80 -17.04
N TYR A 125 18.53 12.38 -18.02
CA TYR A 125 19.78 11.67 -17.79
C TYR A 125 20.87 12.15 -18.75
N LEU A 126 22.10 12.09 -18.25
CA LEU A 126 23.33 12.40 -19.00
C LEU A 126 24.01 11.09 -19.34
N ILE A 127 24.51 10.99 -20.57
CA ILE A 127 25.35 9.88 -21.02
C ILE A 127 26.77 10.40 -21.13
N ASN A 128 27.70 9.76 -20.43
CA ASN A 128 29.13 10.06 -20.51
C ASN A 128 29.80 9.19 -21.57
#